data_AF-A0A2D8TTU9-F1
#
_entry.id   AF-A0A2D8TTU9-F1
#
_cell.length_a   1.000
_cell.length_b   1.000
_cell.length_c   1.000
_cell.angle_alpha   90.00
_cell.angle_beta   90.00
_cell.angle_gamma   90.00
#
_symmetry.space_group_name_H-M   'P 1'
#
loop_
_entity.id
_entity.type
_entity.pdbx_description
1 polymer ?
#
loop_
_entity_poly.entity_id
_entity_poly.type
_entity_poly.pdbx_seq_one_letter_code
_entity_poly.pdbx_strand_id
1 'polypeptide(L)'
;MTKKNWAIISIVIITIILISGYIVFQNFTKTPIFNPERIAKIKIIVEEQNEDAFFQPLYQPPKYPKKNILKNAYYGDLHVHSALSFDSYLFGNRLSLDESYHFAKGEAMKSMSGESMRLSRPLDFIAVTDHAESYGMFEACDDPISSMMTLVTCERFNNPNIEFFNELRNFGEQRPIINPLERDEGTSRAELFHKSTWQKTIEAANEHYEPGFFTTFIAYEYSPVLPEFGKHHRNIIFKNTTVPDRTVSAFDAASEIELWKMLSQNCDDECEFVSIPHNANRSWGLAFASQTIDGDSYTIDDWKQRDKFEPLI
;
A
#
# COMPACT_ATOMS: atom_id res chain seq x y z
N MET A 1 -22.55 -56.23 14.56
CA MET A 1 -22.43 -55.36 13.37
C MET A 1 -21.60 -56.07 12.31
N THR A 2 -22.01 -56.05 11.04
CA THR A 2 -21.24 -56.65 9.94
C THR A 2 -20.06 -55.75 9.53
N LYS A 3 -19.03 -56.29 8.87
CA LYS A 3 -17.93 -55.48 8.29
C LYS A 3 -18.46 -54.38 7.36
N LYS A 4 -19.57 -54.64 6.64
CA LYS A 4 -20.26 -53.65 5.80
C LYS A 4 -20.84 -52.49 6.62
N ASN A 5 -21.39 -52.75 7.80
CA ASN A 5 -21.90 -51.70 8.69
C ASN A 5 -20.76 -50.81 9.22
N TRP A 6 -19.61 -51.40 9.59
CA TRP A 6 -18.43 -50.63 9.99
C TRP A 6 -17.88 -49.77 8.84
N ALA A 7 -17.82 -50.30 7.62
CA ALA A 7 -17.39 -49.52 6.46
C ALA A 7 -18.31 -48.32 6.18
N ILE A 8 -19.64 -48.52 6.26
CA ILE A 8 -20.62 -47.44 6.10
C ILE A 8 -20.47 -46.39 7.21
N ILE A 9 -20.32 -46.82 8.46
CA ILE A 9 -20.12 -45.91 9.59
C ILE A 9 -18.83 -45.09 9.43
N SER A 10 -17.73 -45.73 9.03
CA SER A 10 -16.46 -45.03 8.78
C SER A 10 -16.58 -44.00 7.66
N ILE A 11 -17.26 -44.34 6.56
CA ILE A 11 -17.51 -43.39 5.46
C ILE A 11 -18.32 -42.20 5.97
N VAL A 12 -19.42 -42.44 6.70
CA VAL A 12 -20.27 -41.38 7.25
C VAL A 12 -19.47 -40.48 8.20
N ILE A 13 -18.65 -41.04 9.09
CA ILE A 13 -17.81 -40.26 10.01
C ILE A 13 -16.81 -39.40 9.25
N ILE A 14 -16.11 -39.97 8.25
CA ILE A 14 -15.15 -39.22 7.42
C ILE A 14 -15.86 -38.09 6.68
N THR A 15 -17.03 -38.36 6.09
CA THR A 15 -17.82 -37.34 5.40
C THR A 15 -18.24 -36.21 6.34
N ILE A 16 -18.70 -36.53 7.55
CA ILE A 16 -19.04 -35.51 8.56
C ILE A 16 -17.82 -34.68 8.92
N ILE A 17 -16.66 -35.30 9.18
CA ILE A 17 -15.42 -34.59 9.51
C ILE A 17 -15.01 -33.65 8.37
N LEU A 18 -15.08 -34.11 7.12
CA LEU A 18 -14.74 -33.28 5.95
C LEU A 18 -15.71 -32.11 5.78
N ILE A 19 -17.01 -32.34 5.93
CA ILE A 19 -18.02 -31.28 5.82
C ILE A 19 -17.84 -30.27 6.97
N SER A 20 -17.69 -30.73 8.20
CA SER A 20 -17.44 -29.86 9.36
C SER A 20 -16.15 -29.07 9.20
N GLY A 21 -15.07 -29.72 8.76
CA GLY A 21 -13.80 -29.06 8.46
C GLY A 21 -13.94 -28.00 7.38
N TYR A 22 -14.68 -28.29 6.30
CA TYR A 22 -14.97 -27.33 5.24
C TYR A 22 -15.79 -26.15 5.73
N ILE A 23 -16.83 -26.38 6.55
CA ILE A 23 -17.64 -25.29 7.14
C ILE A 23 -16.79 -24.41 8.05
N VAL A 24 -15.96 -25.00 8.91
CA VAL A 24 -15.04 -24.25 9.79
C VAL A 24 -14.04 -23.44 8.95
N PHE A 25 -13.46 -24.04 7.91
CA PHE A 25 -12.54 -23.37 7.01
C PHE A 25 -13.21 -22.19 6.28
N GLN A 26 -14.40 -22.41 5.70
CA GLN A 26 -15.18 -21.36 5.03
C GLN A 26 -15.53 -20.22 5.99
N ASN A 27 -15.96 -20.55 7.21
CA ASN A 27 -16.26 -19.53 8.21
C ASN A 27 -15.00 -18.73 8.58
N PHE A 28 -13.87 -19.41 8.74
CA PHE A 28 -12.58 -18.76 9.04
C PHE A 28 -12.14 -17.82 7.91
N THR A 29 -12.23 -18.23 6.65
CA THR A 29 -11.77 -17.41 5.52
C THR A 29 -12.71 -16.25 5.18
N LYS A 30 -14.00 -16.37 5.48
CA LYS A 30 -15.04 -15.39 5.15
C LYS A 30 -15.33 -14.39 6.26
N THR A 31 -14.97 -14.70 7.49
CA THR A 31 -15.16 -13.78 8.61
C THR A 31 -14.28 -12.53 8.43
N PRO A 32 -14.83 -11.31 8.53
CA PRO A 32 -14.03 -10.10 8.48
C PRO A 32 -12.95 -10.07 9.56
N ILE A 33 -11.74 -9.69 9.15
CA ILE A 33 -10.55 -9.58 10.01
C ILE A 33 -10.82 -8.57 11.13
N PHE A 34 -11.46 -7.45 10.82
CA PHE A 34 -11.78 -6.34 11.71
C PHE A 34 -13.27 -6.25 12.04
N ASN A 35 -13.89 -7.35 12.48
CA ASN A 35 -15.28 -7.29 12.93
C ASN A 35 -15.42 -6.55 14.29
N PRO A 36 -16.60 -5.96 14.58
CA PRO A 36 -16.81 -5.16 15.80
C PRO A 36 -16.53 -5.91 17.11
N GLU A 37 -16.84 -7.20 17.18
CA GLU A 37 -16.58 -8.01 18.37
C GLU A 37 -15.08 -8.15 18.64
N ARG A 38 -14.29 -8.41 17.59
CA ARG A 38 -12.83 -8.50 17.71
C ARG A 38 -12.22 -7.15 18.07
N ILE A 39 -12.67 -6.06 17.44
CA ILE A 39 -12.20 -4.71 17.78
C ILE A 39 -12.51 -4.38 19.24
N ALA A 40 -13.72 -4.69 19.73
CA ALA A 40 -14.09 -4.46 21.12
C ALA A 40 -13.21 -5.25 22.09
N LYS A 41 -12.88 -6.52 21.77
CA LYS A 41 -11.94 -7.32 22.56
C LYS A 41 -10.53 -6.72 22.59
N ILE A 42 -10.03 -6.25 21.43
CA ILE A 42 -8.72 -5.60 21.37
C ILE A 42 -8.73 -4.29 22.17
N LYS A 43 -9.79 -3.48 22.10
CA LYS A 43 -9.92 -2.25 22.90
C LYS A 43 -9.77 -2.51 24.40
N ILE A 44 -10.40 -3.56 24.92
CA ILE A 44 -10.25 -3.97 26.32
C ILE A 44 -8.78 -4.31 26.62
N ILE A 45 -8.13 -5.10 25.75
CA ILE A 45 -6.71 -5.44 25.91
C ILE A 45 -5.84 -4.18 25.93
N VAL A 46 -6.12 -3.21 25.06
CA VAL A 46 -5.39 -1.94 24.95
C VAL A 46 -5.57 -1.08 26.20
N GLU A 47 -6.77 -1.02 26.76
CA GLU A 47 -7.03 -0.30 28.02
C GLU A 47 -6.32 -0.94 29.22
N GLU A 48 -6.07 -2.25 29.17
CA GLU A 48 -5.37 -3.01 30.21
C GLU A 48 -3.85 -3.12 29.99
N GLN A 49 -3.32 -2.54 28.90
CA GLN A 49 -1.88 -2.59 28.60
C GLN A 49 -1.06 -1.89 29.70
N ASN A 50 -0.06 -2.60 30.22
CA ASN A 50 0.94 -1.99 31.08
C ASN A 50 2.05 -1.37 30.22
N GLU A 51 1.81 -0.15 29.76
CA GLU A 51 2.75 0.64 28.95
C GLU A 51 4.10 0.87 29.65
N ASP A 52 4.12 0.89 30.98
CA ASP A 52 5.33 1.07 31.79
C ASP A 52 6.17 -0.22 31.93
N ALA A 53 5.69 -1.36 31.43
CA ALA A 53 6.43 -2.62 31.45
C ALA A 53 7.70 -2.58 30.57
N PHE A 54 7.77 -1.65 29.62
CA PHE A 54 8.88 -1.48 28.70
C PHE A 54 9.38 -0.04 28.68
N PHE A 55 10.65 0.15 28.34
CA PHE A 55 11.21 1.48 28.18
C PHE A 55 10.53 2.23 27.03
N GLN A 56 9.99 3.41 27.32
CA GLN A 56 9.46 4.32 26.33
C GLN A 56 10.35 5.57 26.22
N PRO A 57 10.91 5.87 25.03
CA PRO A 57 11.66 7.10 24.85
C PRO A 57 10.74 8.31 25.06
N LEU A 58 11.18 9.26 25.90
CA LEU A 58 10.46 10.51 26.11
C LEU A 58 10.36 11.30 24.81
N TYR A 59 9.20 11.91 24.58
CA TYR A 59 8.98 12.80 23.45
C TYR A 59 9.98 13.97 23.47
N GLN A 60 10.61 14.22 22.33
CA GLN A 60 11.51 15.33 22.09
C GLN A 60 10.91 16.25 21.03
N PRO A 61 10.82 17.56 21.29
CA PRO A 61 10.35 18.51 20.28
C PRO A 61 11.30 18.54 19.07
N PRO A 62 10.82 18.98 17.89
CA PRO A 62 11.65 19.05 16.71
C PRO A 62 12.82 20.04 16.93
N LYS A 63 13.96 19.74 16.31
CA LYS A 63 15.15 20.60 16.36
C LYS A 63 15.55 20.97 14.94
N TYR A 64 15.59 22.26 14.67
CA TYR A 64 15.94 22.80 13.36
C TYR A 64 17.38 23.34 13.39
N PRO A 65 18.39 22.54 13.00
CA PRO A 65 19.77 22.99 13.02
C PRO A 65 20.01 24.11 12.00
N LYS A 66 20.83 25.11 12.35
CA LYS A 66 21.32 26.09 11.38
C LYS A 66 22.05 25.38 10.24
N LYS A 67 22.02 25.95 9.04
CA LYS A 67 22.74 25.41 7.87
C LYS A 67 24.22 25.21 8.21
N ASN A 68 24.70 23.98 8.13
CA ASN A 68 26.11 23.63 8.25
C ASN A 68 26.79 23.67 6.87
N ILE A 69 28.01 24.21 6.80
CA ILE A 69 28.83 24.24 5.58
C ILE A 69 29.14 22.81 5.06
N LEU A 70 29.16 21.82 5.95
CA LEU A 70 29.35 20.40 5.64
C LEU A 70 28.03 19.64 5.42
N LYS A 71 26.90 20.34 5.28
CA LYS A 71 25.53 19.81 5.26
C LYS A 71 25.03 19.34 6.65
N ASN A 72 23.72 19.36 6.83
CA ASN A 72 23.04 18.84 8.02
C ASN A 72 22.61 17.39 7.77
N ALA A 73 22.57 16.58 8.83
CA ALA A 73 21.91 15.28 8.79
C ALA A 73 20.42 15.47 9.07
N TYR A 74 19.58 14.85 8.25
CA TYR A 74 18.13 14.88 8.37
C TYR A 74 17.61 13.43 8.46
N TYR A 75 16.54 13.24 9.21
CA TYR A 75 15.93 11.94 9.46
C TYR A 75 14.47 11.98 9.02
N GLY A 76 14.08 11.02 8.19
CA GLY A 76 12.74 10.96 7.64
C GLY A 76 12.42 9.58 7.12
N ASP A 77 11.21 9.44 6.60
CA ASP A 77 10.69 8.20 6.03
C ASP A 77 10.28 8.44 4.58
N LEU A 78 10.66 7.53 3.69
CA LEU A 78 10.35 7.60 2.26
C LEU A 78 9.38 6.51 1.82
N HIS A 79 8.77 5.81 2.77
CA HIS A 79 7.84 4.72 2.52
C HIS A 79 6.77 4.66 3.62
N VAL A 80 5.77 5.55 3.50
CA VAL A 80 4.65 5.62 4.44
C VAL A 80 3.34 5.47 3.68
N HIS A 81 2.41 4.66 4.21
CA HIS A 81 1.08 4.49 3.64
C HIS A 81 0.03 5.18 4.51
N SER A 82 -0.91 5.88 3.86
CA SER A 82 -2.13 6.40 4.47
C SER A 82 -3.28 5.40 4.29
N ALA A 83 -4.51 5.81 4.60
CA ALA A 83 -5.72 5.06 4.30
C ALA A 83 -6.04 4.97 2.80
N LEU A 84 -5.40 5.77 1.94
CA LEU A 84 -5.62 5.69 0.48
C LEU A 84 -4.91 4.49 -0.17
N SER A 85 -3.95 3.90 0.51
CA SER A 85 -3.31 2.66 0.08
C SER A 85 -4.16 1.44 0.40
N PHE A 86 -4.37 0.57 -0.59
CA PHE A 86 -5.21 -0.61 -0.40
C PHE A 86 -4.69 -1.57 0.67
N ASP A 87 -3.38 -1.83 0.77
CA ASP A 87 -2.87 -2.81 1.74
C ASP A 87 -2.93 -2.26 3.17
N SER A 88 -2.54 -1.01 3.35
CA SER A 88 -2.71 -0.23 4.57
C SER A 88 -4.17 -0.25 5.05
N TYR A 89 -5.11 0.01 4.14
CA TYR A 89 -6.55 -0.05 4.43
C TYR A 89 -7.03 -1.47 4.78
N LEU A 90 -6.61 -2.48 4.00
CA LEU A 90 -6.95 -3.89 4.26
C LEU A 90 -6.44 -4.38 5.61
N PHE A 91 -5.36 -3.80 6.14
CA PHE A 91 -4.78 -4.12 7.44
C PHE A 91 -5.19 -3.16 8.56
N GLY A 92 -6.24 -2.37 8.34
CA GLY A 92 -6.94 -1.65 9.41
C GLY A 92 -6.41 -0.24 9.67
N ASN A 93 -5.47 0.28 8.86
CA ASN A 93 -5.15 1.69 8.92
C ASN A 93 -6.34 2.50 8.36
N ARG A 94 -6.73 3.55 9.07
CA ARG A 94 -7.79 4.49 8.67
C ARG A 94 -7.34 5.94 8.78
N LEU A 95 -6.05 6.18 9.04
CA LEU A 95 -5.49 7.53 9.11
C LEU A 95 -5.37 8.12 7.70
N SER A 96 -5.93 9.31 7.53
CA SER A 96 -5.92 10.08 6.29
C SER A 96 -4.51 10.54 5.88
N LEU A 97 -4.39 11.11 4.67
CA LEU A 97 -3.16 11.78 4.23
C LEU A 97 -2.72 12.85 5.24
N ASP A 98 -3.64 13.75 5.62
CA ASP A 98 -3.41 14.84 6.58
C ASP A 98 -2.92 14.30 7.94
N GLU A 99 -3.60 13.30 8.50
CA GLU A 99 -3.18 12.64 9.74
C GLU A 99 -1.80 11.97 9.61
N SER A 100 -1.44 11.45 8.43
CA SER A 100 -0.10 10.88 8.21
C SER A 100 0.99 11.95 8.35
N TYR A 101 0.77 13.15 7.83
CA TYR A 101 1.71 14.26 7.98
C TYR A 101 1.73 14.82 9.42
N HIS A 102 0.57 14.94 10.07
CA HIS A 102 0.50 15.35 11.47
C HIS A 102 1.23 14.37 12.39
N PHE A 103 1.09 13.06 12.16
CA PHE A 103 1.84 12.04 12.86
C PHE A 103 3.35 12.18 12.65
N ALA A 104 3.79 12.43 11.41
CA ALA A 104 5.20 12.68 11.08
C ALA A 104 5.76 13.93 11.77
N LYS A 105 4.93 14.97 11.94
CA LYS A 105 5.22 16.18 12.75
C LYS A 105 5.19 15.92 14.26
N GLY A 106 4.91 14.69 14.68
CA GLY A 106 5.00 14.22 16.07
C GLY A 106 3.73 14.42 16.88
N GLU A 107 2.57 14.55 16.24
CA GLU A 107 1.28 14.48 16.90
C GLU A 107 0.95 13.03 17.28
N ALA A 108 0.22 12.87 18.39
CA ALA A 108 -0.21 11.56 18.84
C ALA A 108 -1.49 11.18 18.10
N MET A 109 -1.53 9.96 17.57
CA MET A 109 -2.69 9.39 16.88
C MET A 109 -3.18 8.14 17.59
N LYS A 110 -4.41 7.74 17.28
CA LYS A 110 -5.02 6.51 17.78
C LYS A 110 -5.18 5.50 16.67
N SER A 111 -4.81 4.24 16.91
CA SER A 111 -5.15 3.15 16.00
C SER A 111 -6.66 2.88 16.02
N MET A 112 -7.17 2.11 15.05
CA MET A 112 -8.58 1.67 15.04
C MET A 112 -8.98 0.92 16.33
N SER A 113 -8.02 0.21 16.93
CA SER A 113 -8.15 -0.50 18.21
C SER A 113 -7.96 0.38 19.45
N GLY A 114 -7.61 1.66 19.30
CA GLY A 114 -7.47 2.62 20.41
C GLY A 114 -6.05 2.77 20.98
N GLU A 115 -5.05 2.09 20.41
CA GLU A 115 -3.65 2.22 20.84
C GLU A 115 -3.16 3.63 20.56
N SER A 116 -2.45 4.22 21.53
CA SER A 116 -1.81 5.52 21.31
C SER A 116 -0.50 5.33 20.58
N MET A 117 -0.33 6.02 19.46
CA MET A 117 0.90 6.01 18.69
C MET A 117 1.45 7.42 18.65
N ARG A 118 2.77 7.57 18.84
CA ARG A 118 3.46 8.85 18.66
C ARG A 118 4.94 8.59 18.38
N LEU A 119 5.52 9.33 17.44
CA LEU A 119 6.96 9.36 17.27
C LEU A 119 7.63 10.00 18.49
N SER A 120 8.72 9.40 18.97
CA SER A 120 9.52 9.98 20.07
C SER A 120 10.19 11.29 19.68
N ARG A 121 10.36 11.53 18.39
CA ARG A 121 10.79 12.81 17.81
C ARG A 121 10.15 12.96 16.42
N PRO A 122 9.67 14.17 16.05
CA PRO A 122 9.18 14.42 14.69
C PRO A 122 10.25 14.14 13.63
N LEU A 123 9.79 13.78 12.43
CA LEU A 123 10.64 13.63 11.26
C LEU A 123 11.03 14.99 10.69
N ASP A 124 12.20 15.07 10.07
CA ASP A 124 12.62 16.22 9.29
C ASP A 124 12.01 16.19 7.87
N PHE A 125 11.73 14.99 7.34
CA PHE A 125 11.04 14.81 6.07
C PHE A 125 10.17 13.54 6.00
N ILE A 126 9.20 13.53 5.09
CA ILE A 126 8.37 12.35 4.81
C ILE A 126 7.97 12.27 3.33
N ALA A 127 7.82 11.06 2.81
CA ALA A 127 7.08 10.77 1.59
C ALA A 127 5.93 9.80 1.91
N VAL A 128 4.69 10.19 1.64
CA VAL A 128 3.55 9.27 1.67
C VAL A 128 3.47 8.62 0.28
N THR A 129 3.63 7.30 0.25
CA THR A 129 3.78 6.49 -0.96
C THR A 129 2.67 5.47 -1.05
N ASP A 130 1.43 5.95 -1.15
CA ASP A 130 0.29 5.04 -1.34
C ASP A 130 0.36 4.35 -2.71
N HIS A 131 -0.14 3.11 -2.79
CA HIS A 131 -0.18 2.33 -4.04
C HIS A 131 -0.98 3.04 -5.12
N ALA A 132 -0.36 3.33 -6.27
CA ALA A 132 -1.03 3.91 -7.42
C ALA A 132 -2.15 3.02 -7.97
N GLU A 133 -2.09 1.71 -7.73
CA GLU A 133 -3.12 0.73 -8.10
C GLU A 133 -4.41 0.88 -7.30
N SER A 134 -4.40 1.66 -6.22
CA SER A 134 -5.58 2.00 -5.44
C SER A 134 -6.12 3.41 -5.70
N TYR A 135 -5.44 4.18 -6.55
CA TYR A 135 -5.89 5.53 -6.87
C TYR A 135 -7.22 5.46 -7.63
N GLY A 136 -8.17 6.26 -7.15
CA GLY A 136 -9.54 6.29 -7.64
C GLY A 136 -10.49 5.30 -6.98
N MET A 137 -10.01 4.32 -6.20
CA MET A 137 -10.87 3.36 -5.51
C MET A 137 -11.84 4.07 -4.56
N PHE A 138 -11.32 4.93 -3.68
CA PHE A 138 -12.14 5.59 -2.65
C PHE A 138 -13.04 6.67 -3.25
N GLU A 139 -12.60 7.38 -4.29
CA GLU A 139 -13.47 8.29 -5.05
C GLU A 139 -14.68 7.54 -5.64
N ALA A 140 -14.45 6.34 -6.18
CA ALA A 140 -15.52 5.51 -6.71
C ALA A 140 -16.43 4.97 -5.60
N CYS A 141 -15.90 4.67 -4.42
CA CYS A 141 -16.73 4.27 -3.27
C CYS A 141 -17.66 5.39 -2.78
N ASP A 142 -17.23 6.64 -2.89
CA ASP A 142 -18.00 7.82 -2.46
C ASP A 142 -18.93 8.37 -3.55
N ASP A 143 -18.77 7.95 -4.81
CA ASP A 143 -19.58 8.41 -5.93
C ASP A 143 -20.98 7.75 -5.93
N PRO A 144 -22.08 8.56 -5.97
CA PRO A 144 -23.44 8.07 -5.80
C PRO A 144 -24.00 7.29 -7.00
N ILE A 145 -23.32 7.32 -8.15
CA ILE A 145 -23.70 6.61 -9.37
C ILE A 145 -22.78 5.44 -9.70
N SER A 146 -21.90 5.06 -8.76
CA SER A 146 -21.04 3.90 -8.89
C SER A 146 -21.81 2.61 -9.12
N SER A 147 -21.19 1.73 -9.90
CA SER A 147 -21.75 0.43 -10.24
C SER A 147 -21.93 -0.45 -9.00
N MET A 148 -22.87 -1.40 -9.09
CA MET A 148 -23.09 -2.37 -8.02
C MET A 148 -21.82 -3.18 -7.70
N MET A 149 -20.99 -3.48 -8.71
CA MET A 149 -19.75 -4.24 -8.51
C MET A 149 -18.70 -3.44 -7.73
N THR A 150 -18.57 -2.14 -8.02
CA THR A 150 -17.73 -1.22 -7.25
C THR A 150 -18.19 -1.14 -5.81
N LEU A 151 -19.49 -0.96 -5.56
CA LEU A 151 -20.03 -0.89 -4.19
C LEU A 151 -19.79 -2.19 -3.40
N VAL A 152 -19.94 -3.36 -4.05
CA VAL A 152 -19.58 -4.65 -3.44
C VAL A 152 -18.09 -4.70 -3.10
N THR A 153 -17.21 -4.20 -3.98
CA THR A 153 -15.78 -4.14 -3.72
C THR A 153 -15.46 -3.22 -2.54
N CYS A 154 -16.08 -2.04 -2.46
CA CYS A 154 -15.95 -1.10 -1.34
C CYS A 154 -16.35 -1.74 0.00
N GLU A 155 -17.47 -2.46 0.04
CA GLU A 155 -17.92 -3.15 1.24
C GLU A 155 -16.93 -4.23 1.70
N ARG A 156 -16.29 -4.92 0.75
CA ARG A 156 -15.24 -5.92 1.05
C ARG A 156 -13.94 -5.28 1.53
N PHE A 157 -13.59 -4.08 1.07
CA PHE A 157 -12.48 -3.30 1.63
C PHE A 157 -12.78 -2.81 3.05
N ASN A 158 -14.03 -2.42 3.33
CA ASN A 158 -14.47 -2.05 4.68
C ASN A 158 -14.46 -3.25 5.64
N ASN A 159 -14.77 -4.45 5.12
CA ASN A 159 -14.86 -5.69 5.88
C ASN A 159 -13.95 -6.79 5.31
N PRO A 160 -12.63 -6.60 5.31
CA PRO A 160 -11.71 -7.47 4.60
C PRO A 160 -11.64 -8.83 5.27
N ASN A 161 -11.54 -9.89 4.47
CA ASN A 161 -11.36 -11.26 4.93
C ASN A 161 -10.27 -11.96 4.11
N ILE A 162 -9.88 -13.17 4.53
CA ILE A 162 -8.77 -13.90 3.89
C ILE A 162 -9.12 -14.26 2.44
N GLU A 163 -10.38 -14.60 2.18
CA GLU A 163 -10.86 -14.89 0.82
C GLU A 163 -10.68 -13.68 -0.10
N PHE A 164 -11.10 -12.48 0.33
CA PHE A 164 -10.96 -11.26 -0.44
C PHE A 164 -9.50 -10.87 -0.68
N PHE A 165 -8.64 -10.98 0.33
CA PHE A 165 -7.21 -10.74 0.17
C PHE A 165 -6.59 -11.67 -0.90
N ASN A 166 -6.94 -12.96 -0.87
CA ASN A 166 -6.46 -13.93 -1.86
C ASN A 166 -7.02 -13.63 -3.26
N GLU A 167 -8.28 -13.20 -3.38
CA GLU A 167 -8.85 -12.78 -4.65
C GLU A 167 -8.11 -11.58 -5.24
N LEU A 168 -7.87 -10.53 -4.46
CA LEU A 168 -7.11 -9.35 -4.91
C LEU A 168 -5.71 -9.75 -5.38
N ARG A 169 -5.03 -10.62 -4.62
CA ARG A 169 -3.73 -11.15 -5.03
C ARG A 169 -3.80 -11.92 -6.35
N ASN A 170 -4.76 -12.84 -6.48
CA ASN A 170 -4.96 -13.61 -7.71
C ASN A 170 -5.28 -12.71 -8.90
N PHE A 171 -6.01 -11.61 -8.71
CA PHE A 171 -6.25 -10.63 -9.76
C PHE A 171 -4.97 -9.88 -10.15
N GLY A 172 -4.19 -9.40 -9.18
CA GLY A 172 -2.93 -8.70 -9.43
C GLY A 172 -1.83 -9.55 -10.08
N GLU A 173 -1.89 -10.87 -9.93
CA GLU A 173 -0.98 -11.82 -10.57
C GLU A 173 -1.32 -12.10 -12.05
N GLN A 174 -2.54 -11.79 -12.51
CA GLN A 174 -2.94 -12.06 -13.89
C GLN A 174 -2.12 -11.23 -14.88
N ARG A 175 -1.87 -11.79 -16.07
CA ARG A 175 -1.20 -11.12 -17.18
C ARG A 175 -2.02 -11.39 -18.47
N PRO A 176 -2.53 -10.36 -19.18
CA PRO A 176 -2.46 -8.94 -18.84
C PRO A 176 -3.23 -8.61 -17.55
N ILE A 177 -2.76 -7.60 -16.81
CA ILE A 177 -3.45 -7.10 -15.63
C ILE A 177 -4.65 -6.28 -16.10
N ILE A 178 -5.81 -6.49 -15.48
CA ILE A 178 -7.02 -5.72 -15.77
C ILE A 178 -7.26 -4.77 -14.60
N ASN A 179 -7.40 -3.47 -14.89
CA ASN A 179 -7.84 -2.50 -13.89
C ASN A 179 -9.32 -2.77 -13.54
N PRO A 180 -9.64 -3.21 -12.31
CA PRO A 180 -11.01 -3.53 -11.93
C PRO A 180 -11.91 -2.30 -11.95
N LEU A 181 -11.38 -1.12 -11.61
CA LEU A 181 -12.14 0.12 -11.63
C LEU A 181 -12.52 0.51 -13.06
N GLU A 182 -11.61 0.36 -14.01
CA GLU A 182 -11.91 0.58 -15.43
C GLU A 182 -12.94 -0.41 -15.97
N ARG A 183 -12.85 -1.69 -15.57
CA ARG A 183 -13.83 -2.71 -15.95
C ARG A 183 -15.24 -2.37 -15.46
N ASP A 184 -15.35 -1.88 -14.22
CA ASP A 184 -16.64 -1.74 -13.54
C ASP A 184 -17.27 -0.34 -13.72
N GLU A 185 -16.46 0.71 -13.80
CA GLU A 185 -16.91 2.11 -13.97
C GLU A 185 -16.68 2.69 -15.37
N GLY A 186 -15.88 2.01 -16.20
CA GLY A 186 -15.45 2.49 -17.51
C GLY A 186 -14.23 3.41 -17.45
N THR A 187 -13.45 3.43 -18.54
CA THR A 187 -12.15 4.12 -18.66
C THR A 187 -12.21 5.58 -18.23
N SER A 188 -13.20 6.34 -18.69
CA SER A 188 -13.28 7.78 -18.38
C SER A 188 -13.52 8.08 -16.90
N ARG A 189 -14.31 7.26 -16.20
CA ARG A 189 -14.57 7.44 -14.77
C ARG A 189 -13.36 6.97 -13.95
N ALA A 190 -12.80 5.81 -14.29
CA ALA A 190 -11.59 5.32 -13.63
C ALA A 190 -10.43 6.33 -13.72
N GLU A 191 -10.22 6.93 -14.90
CA GLU A 191 -9.21 7.97 -15.11
C GLU A 191 -9.48 9.24 -14.27
N LEU A 192 -10.74 9.69 -14.23
CA LEU A 192 -11.14 10.85 -13.43
C LEU A 192 -10.86 10.62 -11.94
N PHE A 193 -11.25 9.45 -11.43
CA PHE A 193 -11.06 9.08 -10.04
C PHE A 193 -9.58 8.91 -9.67
N HIS A 194 -8.79 8.30 -10.55
CA HIS A 194 -7.33 8.16 -10.38
C HIS A 194 -6.67 9.53 -10.23
N LYS A 195 -6.98 10.45 -11.17
CA LYS A 195 -6.45 11.82 -11.14
C LYS A 195 -6.91 12.61 -9.92
N SER A 196 -8.16 12.45 -9.50
CA SER A 196 -8.68 13.07 -8.27
C SER A 196 -7.86 12.64 -7.05
N THR A 197 -7.59 11.33 -6.91
CA THR A 197 -6.77 10.82 -5.79
C THR A 197 -5.34 11.35 -5.86
N TRP A 198 -4.73 11.34 -7.05
CA TRP A 198 -3.38 11.87 -7.22
C TRP A 198 -3.27 13.35 -6.87
N GLN A 199 -4.24 14.15 -7.30
CA GLN A 199 -4.32 15.57 -6.99
C GLN A 199 -4.42 15.81 -5.48
N LYS A 200 -5.23 15.02 -4.74
CA LYS A 200 -5.29 15.08 -3.28
C LYS A 200 -3.95 14.76 -2.62
N THR A 201 -3.21 13.78 -3.15
CA THR A 201 -1.85 13.46 -2.67
C THR A 201 -0.88 14.63 -2.88
N ILE A 202 -0.91 15.27 -4.06
CA ILE A 202 -0.10 16.45 -4.38
C ILE A 202 -0.44 17.62 -3.44
N GLU A 203 -1.73 17.91 -3.29
CA GLU A 203 -2.22 19.01 -2.45
C GLU A 203 -1.80 18.81 -1.00
N ALA A 204 -2.03 17.63 -0.42
CA ALA A 204 -1.64 17.34 0.95
C ALA A 204 -0.11 17.46 1.15
N ALA A 205 0.70 16.93 0.22
CA ALA A 205 2.15 17.10 0.30
C ALA A 205 2.55 18.59 0.33
N ASN A 206 1.98 19.40 -0.56
CA ASN A 206 2.29 20.83 -0.63
C ASN A 206 1.80 21.62 0.59
N GLU A 207 0.60 21.32 1.09
CA GLU A 207 0.01 21.99 2.27
C GLU A 207 0.83 21.77 3.53
N HIS A 208 1.43 20.58 3.68
CA HIS A 208 2.28 20.27 4.82
C HIS A 208 3.75 20.64 4.63
N TYR A 209 4.17 21.11 3.45
CA TYR A 209 5.55 21.52 3.23
C TYR A 209 5.86 22.85 3.93
N GLU A 210 6.82 22.83 4.86
CA GLU A 210 7.26 24.01 5.59
C GLU A 210 8.77 24.22 5.36
N PRO A 211 9.19 25.04 4.38
CA PRO A 211 10.60 25.23 4.03
C PRO A 211 11.47 25.59 5.24
N GLY A 212 12.51 24.77 5.48
CA GLY A 212 13.43 24.95 6.60
C GLY A 212 12.99 24.31 7.93
N PHE A 213 11.77 23.77 7.98
CA PHE A 213 11.20 23.10 9.15
C PHE A 213 10.80 21.66 8.86
N PHE A 214 10.01 21.41 7.83
CA PHE A 214 9.51 20.08 7.49
C PHE A 214 9.40 19.90 5.98
N THR A 215 10.08 18.89 5.44
CA THR A 215 10.06 18.61 4.00
C THR A 215 9.10 17.46 3.68
N THR A 216 8.17 17.70 2.77
CA THR A 216 7.35 16.65 2.18
C THR A 216 7.85 16.37 0.76
N PHE A 217 7.61 15.15 0.29
CA PHE A 217 7.80 14.80 -1.11
C PHE A 217 6.48 14.38 -1.71
N ILE A 218 6.19 14.88 -2.92
CA ILE A 218 5.16 14.30 -3.77
C ILE A 218 5.68 12.94 -4.23
N ALA A 219 4.96 11.88 -3.89
CA ALA A 219 5.41 10.51 -4.10
C ALA A 219 4.24 9.53 -4.19
N TYR A 220 4.50 8.33 -4.72
CA TYR A 220 3.55 7.22 -4.75
C TYR A 220 4.31 5.88 -4.82
N GLU A 221 3.64 4.76 -4.58
CA GLU A 221 4.20 3.42 -4.77
C GLU A 221 3.66 2.76 -6.05
N TYR A 222 4.57 2.23 -6.87
CA TYR A 222 4.26 1.37 -8.02
C TYR A 222 4.43 -0.08 -7.59
N SER A 223 3.37 -0.90 -7.75
CA SER A 223 3.25 -2.15 -7.00
C SER A 223 2.79 -3.37 -7.80
N PRO A 224 3.60 -3.86 -8.76
CA PRO A 224 3.31 -5.08 -9.47
C PRO A 224 3.45 -6.31 -8.54
N VAL A 225 2.47 -7.19 -8.63
CA VAL A 225 2.41 -8.45 -7.89
C VAL A 225 3.17 -9.53 -8.66
N LEU A 226 4.02 -10.30 -7.95
CA LEU A 226 4.71 -11.48 -8.51
C LEU A 226 3.82 -12.73 -8.43
N PRO A 227 3.94 -13.70 -9.38
CA PRO A 227 3.23 -14.97 -9.33
C PRO A 227 3.44 -15.73 -8.02
N GLU A 228 2.40 -16.44 -7.56
CA GLU A 228 2.32 -17.24 -6.33
C GLU A 228 2.47 -16.41 -5.05
N PHE A 229 3.68 -15.93 -4.76
CA PHE A 229 4.01 -15.09 -3.61
C PHE A 229 5.00 -13.99 -4.03
N GLY A 230 4.95 -12.82 -3.40
CA GLY A 230 5.97 -11.78 -3.58
C GLY A 230 5.47 -10.50 -4.23
N LYS A 231 6.41 -9.57 -4.37
CA LYS A 231 6.18 -8.22 -4.86
C LYS A 231 7.43 -7.58 -5.48
N HIS A 232 7.24 -6.72 -6.47
CA HIS A 232 8.32 -6.02 -7.17
C HIS A 232 8.12 -4.50 -7.17
N HIS A 233 7.94 -3.95 -5.97
CA HIS A 233 7.47 -2.58 -5.74
C HIS A 233 8.60 -1.53 -5.73
N ARG A 234 8.22 -0.29 -6.04
CA ARG A 234 9.10 0.90 -6.03
C ARG A 234 8.36 2.12 -5.52
N ASN A 235 9.04 2.91 -4.69
CA ASN A 235 8.58 4.26 -4.37
C ASN A 235 9.10 5.23 -5.42
N ILE A 236 8.18 5.99 -6.03
CA ILE A 236 8.49 7.05 -6.98
C ILE A 236 8.42 8.36 -6.23
N ILE A 237 9.54 9.08 -6.19
CA ILE A 237 9.69 10.29 -5.37
C ILE A 237 10.13 11.43 -6.29
N PHE A 238 9.31 12.47 -6.36
CA PHE A 238 9.58 13.63 -7.18
C PHE A 238 10.41 14.67 -6.41
N LYS A 239 11.36 15.29 -7.12
CA LYS A 239 12.29 16.28 -6.56
C LYS A 239 11.60 17.60 -6.19
N ASN A 240 10.56 17.97 -6.93
CA ASN A 240 9.87 19.25 -6.80
C ASN A 240 8.37 19.09 -7.10
N THR A 241 7.66 20.21 -7.20
CA THR A 241 6.21 20.27 -7.42
C THR A 241 5.79 20.09 -8.88
N THR A 242 6.74 20.03 -9.81
CA THR A 242 6.50 19.76 -11.22
C THR A 242 6.46 18.25 -11.40
N VAL A 243 5.25 17.70 -11.49
CA VAL A 243 4.99 16.25 -11.57
C VAL A 243 3.97 15.95 -12.67
N PRO A 244 3.92 14.71 -13.18
CA PRO A 244 2.90 14.31 -14.16
C PRO A 244 1.48 14.51 -13.62
N ASP A 245 0.52 14.74 -14.52
CA ASP A 245 -0.91 14.91 -14.18
C ASP A 245 -1.56 13.60 -13.72
N ARG A 246 -0.88 12.46 -13.87
CA ARG A 246 -1.29 11.12 -13.46
C ARG A 246 -0.08 10.27 -13.11
N THR A 247 -0.19 9.46 -12.08
CA THR A 247 0.83 8.45 -11.75
C THR A 247 0.81 7.28 -12.74
N VAL A 248 1.93 6.56 -12.86
CA VAL A 248 2.03 5.29 -13.60
C VAL A 248 1.93 4.14 -12.61
N SER A 249 0.91 3.29 -12.75
CA SER A 249 0.63 2.12 -11.92
C SER A 249 1.02 0.81 -12.62
N ALA A 250 0.94 -0.31 -11.92
CA ALA A 250 1.07 -1.65 -12.49
C ALA A 250 0.00 -1.98 -13.53
N PHE A 251 -1.15 -1.27 -13.56
CA PHE A 251 -2.13 -1.41 -14.63
C PHE A 251 -1.65 -0.80 -15.95
N ASP A 252 -0.71 0.15 -15.90
CA ASP A 252 -0.20 0.88 -17.05
C ASP A 252 1.13 0.28 -17.54
N ALA A 253 2.03 -0.02 -16.60
CA ALA A 253 3.35 -0.58 -16.87
C ALA A 253 3.49 -1.97 -16.25
N ALA A 254 3.71 -2.99 -17.07
CA ALA A 254 3.87 -4.37 -16.61
C ALA A 254 5.19 -4.62 -15.85
N SER A 255 6.22 -3.83 -16.15
CA SER A 255 7.55 -3.92 -15.53
C SER A 255 8.15 -2.55 -15.25
N GLU A 256 9.22 -2.56 -14.47
CA GLU A 256 10.04 -1.40 -14.13
C GLU A 256 10.64 -0.69 -15.34
N ILE A 257 10.95 -1.41 -16.42
CA ILE A 257 11.46 -0.81 -17.66
C ILE A 257 10.37 0.05 -18.29
N GLU A 258 9.15 -0.47 -18.41
CA GLU A 258 8.04 0.31 -18.96
C GLU A 258 7.64 1.46 -18.03
N LEU A 259 7.71 1.24 -16.71
CA LEU A 259 7.51 2.30 -15.72
C LEU A 259 8.46 3.48 -15.95
N TRP A 260 9.77 3.23 -16.02
CA TRP A 260 10.75 4.28 -16.24
C TRP A 260 10.57 4.96 -17.58
N LYS A 261 10.27 4.19 -18.63
CA LYS A 261 9.98 4.73 -19.96
C LYS A 261 8.77 5.66 -19.93
N MET A 262 7.63 5.22 -19.38
CA MET A 262 6.42 6.04 -19.28
C MET A 262 6.63 7.28 -18.42
N LEU A 263 7.31 7.16 -17.27
CA LEU A 263 7.63 8.31 -16.44
C LEU A 263 8.55 9.29 -17.18
N SER A 264 9.58 8.81 -17.87
CA SER A 264 10.50 9.66 -18.63
C SER A 264 9.84 10.40 -19.80
N GLN A 265 8.75 9.87 -20.34
CA GLN A 265 7.97 10.51 -21.41
C GLN A 265 7.02 11.59 -20.90
N ASN A 266 6.55 11.47 -19.65
CA ASN A 266 5.57 12.36 -19.04
C ASN A 266 6.18 13.30 -17.98
N CYS A 267 7.50 13.26 -17.80
CA CYS A 267 8.26 14.04 -16.82
C CYS A 267 9.46 14.68 -17.55
N ASP A 268 9.20 15.82 -18.21
CA ASP A 268 10.16 16.59 -19.00
C ASP A 268 10.62 17.87 -18.29
N ASP A 269 11.68 18.48 -18.85
CA ASP A 269 12.33 19.74 -18.43
C ASP A 269 12.66 19.85 -16.94
N GLU A 270 11.71 20.31 -16.13
CA GLU A 270 11.86 20.59 -14.70
C GLU A 270 11.41 19.44 -13.80
N CYS A 271 10.72 18.44 -14.37
CA CYS A 271 10.27 17.26 -13.64
C CYS A 271 11.45 16.28 -13.48
N GLU A 272 11.79 15.97 -12.23
CA GLU A 272 12.84 15.02 -11.86
C GLU A 272 12.31 14.06 -10.79
N PHE A 273 12.59 12.77 -10.95
CA PHE A 273 12.18 11.74 -9.99
C PHE A 273 13.29 10.73 -9.74
N VAL A 274 13.19 10.04 -8.61
CA VAL A 274 13.91 8.79 -8.34
C VAL A 274 12.90 7.68 -8.07
N SER A 275 13.32 6.45 -8.36
CA SER A 275 12.62 5.22 -8.08
C SER A 275 13.44 4.43 -7.07
N ILE A 276 12.83 4.01 -5.97
CA ILE A 276 13.52 3.28 -4.90
C ILE A 276 12.85 1.91 -4.75
N PRO A 277 13.49 0.81 -5.17
CA PRO A 277 12.94 -0.52 -4.93
C PRO A 277 13.05 -0.83 -3.43
N HIS A 278 12.02 -1.46 -2.88
CA HIS A 278 11.98 -1.84 -1.47
C HIS A 278 11.51 -3.27 -1.28
N ASN A 279 11.73 -3.80 -0.07
CA ASN A 279 11.42 -5.19 0.28
C ASN A 279 12.01 -6.19 -0.73
N ALA A 280 13.27 -5.99 -1.15
CA ALA A 280 13.91 -6.82 -2.19
C ALA A 280 13.94 -8.32 -1.85
N ASN A 281 13.88 -8.70 -0.56
CA ASN A 281 13.71 -10.09 -0.15
C ASN A 281 12.38 -10.72 -0.61
N ARG A 282 11.34 -9.90 -0.84
CA ARG A 282 10.02 -10.32 -1.34
C ARG A 282 9.92 -10.28 -2.86
N SER A 283 10.98 -9.87 -3.56
CA SER A 283 11.03 -9.89 -5.02
C SER A 283 11.55 -11.21 -5.59
N TRP A 284 11.86 -12.21 -4.74
CA TRP A 284 12.52 -13.46 -5.14
C TRP A 284 13.80 -13.27 -5.96
N GLY A 285 14.60 -12.25 -5.60
CA GLY A 285 15.85 -11.92 -6.28
C GLY A 285 15.70 -11.04 -7.54
N LEU A 286 14.47 -10.85 -8.05
CA LEU A 286 14.23 -10.04 -9.25
C LEU A 286 14.67 -8.57 -9.11
N ALA A 287 14.63 -7.98 -7.91
CA ALA A 287 15.05 -6.61 -7.66
C ALA A 287 16.49 -6.34 -8.13
N PHE A 288 17.37 -7.34 -8.14
CA PHE A 288 18.75 -7.22 -8.61
C PHE A 288 19.06 -8.18 -9.78
N ALA A 289 18.03 -8.73 -10.42
CA ALA A 289 18.21 -9.61 -11.56
C ALA A 289 18.48 -8.81 -12.85
N SER A 290 18.96 -9.52 -13.86
CA SER A 290 19.13 -8.99 -15.22
C SER A 290 17.92 -9.27 -16.11
N GLN A 291 16.75 -9.48 -15.51
CA GLN A 291 15.50 -9.78 -16.21
C GLN A 291 14.31 -9.14 -15.52
N THR A 292 13.28 -8.83 -16.30
CA THR A 292 11.99 -8.30 -15.80
C THR A 292 11.18 -9.39 -15.09
N ILE A 293 10.06 -8.96 -14.50
CA ILE A 293 9.01 -9.84 -13.98
C ILE A 293 8.48 -10.87 -15.00
N ASP A 294 8.51 -10.55 -16.30
CA ASP A 294 8.05 -11.41 -17.39
C ASP A 294 9.18 -12.29 -17.97
N GLY A 295 10.40 -12.15 -17.46
CA GLY A 295 11.57 -12.92 -17.88
C GLY A 295 12.37 -12.31 -19.03
N ASP A 296 12.01 -11.11 -19.49
CA ASP A 296 12.75 -10.41 -20.53
C ASP A 296 14.11 -9.94 -20.02
N SER A 297 15.17 -10.27 -20.76
CA SER A 297 16.53 -9.87 -20.38
C SER A 297 16.75 -8.37 -20.58
N TYR A 298 17.40 -7.73 -19.60
CA TYR A 298 17.77 -6.32 -19.69
C TYR A 298 18.76 -6.08 -20.83
N THR A 299 18.47 -5.08 -21.65
CA THR A 299 19.40 -4.51 -22.63
C THR A 299 20.35 -3.52 -21.96
N ILE A 300 21.37 -3.07 -22.69
CA ILE A 300 22.28 -2.02 -22.23
C ILE A 300 21.54 -0.72 -21.93
N ASP A 301 20.49 -0.40 -22.70
CA ASP A 301 19.72 0.84 -22.49
C ASP A 301 18.80 0.73 -21.26
N ASP A 302 18.32 -0.47 -20.92
CA ASP A 302 17.57 -0.71 -19.68
C ASP A 302 18.46 -0.51 -18.45
N TRP A 303 19.72 -0.96 -18.50
CA TRP A 303 20.70 -0.70 -17.45
C TRP A 303 21.01 0.80 -17.29
N LYS A 304 21.07 1.56 -18.38
CA LYS A 304 21.24 3.02 -18.31
C LYS A 304 20.02 3.71 -17.70
N GLN A 305 18.81 3.24 -18.01
CA GLN A 305 17.59 3.77 -17.38
C GLN A 305 17.61 3.49 -15.87
N ARG A 306 18.00 2.28 -15.47
CA ARG A 306 18.13 1.93 -14.06
C ARG A 306 19.17 2.79 -13.34
N ASP A 307 20.36 2.95 -13.89
CA ASP A 307 21.43 3.81 -13.32
C ASP A 307 20.94 5.26 -13.13
N LYS A 308 20.12 5.75 -14.07
CA LYS A 308 19.52 7.08 -14.00
C LYS A 308 18.43 7.19 -12.92
N PHE A 309 17.52 6.23 -12.84
CA PHE A 309 16.29 6.35 -12.04
C PHE A 309 16.33 5.63 -10.70
N GLU A 310 17.20 4.64 -10.50
CA GLU A 310 17.43 3.96 -9.21
C GLU A 310 18.86 4.19 -8.67
N PRO A 311 19.34 5.44 -8.52
CA PRO A 311 20.75 5.73 -8.22
C PRO A 311 21.22 5.31 -6.81
N LEU A 312 20.32 4.77 -5.98
CA LEU A 312 20.62 4.28 -4.63
C LEU A 312 20.96 2.79 -4.59
N ILE A 313 20.92 2.12 -5.74
CA ILE A 313 21.14 0.69 -5.92
C ILE A 313 22.43 0.44 -6.69
#